data_AF-A0AA88WRB1-F1
#
_entry.id   AF-A0AA88WRB1-F1
#
_cell.length_a   1.000
_cell.length_b   1.000
_cell.length_c   1.000
_cell.angle_alpha   90.00
_cell.angle_beta   90.00
_cell.angle_gamma   90.00
#
_symmetry.space_group_name_H-M   'P 1'
#
loop_
_entity.id
_entity.type
_entity.pdbx_description
1 polymer ?
#
loop_
_entity_poly.entity_id
_entity_poly.type
_entity_poly.pdbx_seq_one_letter_code
_entity_poly.pdbx_strand_id
1 'polypeptide(L)'
;MAGPSREQALSLLAAANNHGDLAVKLSSLKQAKDILLVVEPSVAGELFPYLVELQSSPESLVRKALIELIDEIGLQAMEHSVMLIPVLLSLLKDDDFVVARKSVISGTHMFCSVLEELTLQRSTSHRPFLRPPHVSLTQRFAPQIGGRSTSTQPSTVSAHLCLSLHV
;
A
#
# COMPACT_ATOMS: atom_id res chain seq x y z
N MET A 1 13.67 -24.38 2.12
CA MET A 1 12.37 -25.08 2.24
C MET A 1 11.28 -24.30 1.47
N ALA A 2 11.47 -24.02 0.18
CA ALA A 2 10.59 -23.10 -0.57
C ALA A 2 9.30 -23.74 -1.12
N GLY A 3 9.30 -25.07 -1.33
CA GLY A 3 8.16 -25.82 -1.86
C GLY A 3 6.86 -25.72 -1.03
N PRO A 4 6.87 -26.07 0.28
CA PRO A 4 5.64 -26.15 1.06
C PRO A 4 4.97 -24.78 1.28
N SER A 5 5.76 -23.73 1.53
CA SER A 5 5.23 -22.37 1.71
C SER A 5 4.64 -21.80 0.43
N ARG A 6 5.26 -22.08 -0.73
CA ARG A 6 4.73 -21.68 -2.04
C ARG A 6 3.39 -22.35 -2.34
N GLU A 7 3.31 -23.67 -2.19
CA GLU A 7 2.09 -24.44 -2.43
C GLU A 7 0.95 -24.00 -1.50
N GLN A 8 1.29 -23.75 -0.22
CA GLN A 8 0.34 -23.22 0.75
C GLN A 8 -0.18 -21.83 0.36
N ALA A 9 0.72 -20.91 -0.01
CA ALA A 9 0.32 -19.56 -0.46
C ALA A 9 -0.56 -19.63 -1.71
N LEU A 10 -0.22 -20.49 -2.68
CA LEU A 10 -1.01 -20.69 -3.88
C LEU A 10 -2.41 -21.20 -3.56
N SER A 11 -2.53 -22.20 -2.67
CA SER A 11 -3.83 -22.71 -2.22
C SER A 11 -4.69 -21.63 -1.55
N LEU A 12 -4.07 -20.76 -0.73
CA LEU A 12 -4.76 -19.66 -0.06
C LEU A 12 -5.21 -18.57 -1.04
N LEU A 13 -4.37 -18.23 -2.04
CA LEU A 13 -4.73 -17.28 -3.08
C LEU A 13 -5.84 -17.82 -4.00
N ALA A 14 -5.81 -19.11 -4.32
CA ALA A 14 -6.88 -19.76 -5.06
C ALA A 14 -8.20 -19.70 -4.27
N ALA A 15 -8.18 -19.92 -2.95
CA ALA A 15 -9.35 -19.76 -2.10
C ALA A 15 -9.84 -18.29 -2.06
N ALA A 16 -8.92 -17.33 -1.95
CA ALA A 16 -9.25 -15.91 -1.97
C ALA A 16 -9.93 -15.45 -3.26
N ASN A 17 -9.52 -15.99 -4.42
CA ASN A 17 -10.12 -15.68 -5.71
C ASN A 17 -11.49 -16.37 -5.92
N ASN A 18 -11.61 -17.64 -5.52
CA ASN A 18 -12.69 -18.50 -6.02
C ASN A 18 -13.75 -18.89 -4.99
N HIS A 19 -13.52 -18.68 -3.69
CA HIS A 19 -14.48 -19.13 -2.67
C HIS A 19 -15.78 -18.31 -2.69
N GLY A 20 -16.93 -18.90 -2.32
CA GLY A 20 -18.21 -18.17 -2.30
C GLY A 20 -18.44 -17.29 -1.06
N ASP A 21 -17.79 -17.66 0.05
CA ASP A 21 -17.87 -16.94 1.33
C ASP A 21 -16.78 -15.84 1.44
N LEU A 22 -17.22 -14.61 1.71
CA LEU A 22 -16.36 -13.44 1.84
C LEU A 22 -15.37 -13.53 3.03
N ALA A 23 -15.79 -14.06 4.17
CA ALA A 23 -14.93 -14.18 5.34
C ALA A 23 -13.79 -15.18 5.07
N VAL A 24 -14.07 -16.26 4.35
CA VAL A 24 -13.05 -17.20 3.87
C VAL A 24 -12.09 -16.52 2.90
N LYS A 25 -12.58 -15.69 1.95
CA LYS A 25 -11.69 -14.95 1.04
C LYS A 25 -10.72 -14.05 1.81
N LEU A 26 -11.23 -13.23 2.73
CA LEU A 26 -10.43 -12.28 3.50
C LEU A 26 -9.44 -12.97 4.44
N SER A 27 -9.85 -14.04 5.11
CA SER A 27 -8.96 -14.81 5.98
C SER A 27 -7.88 -15.57 5.20
N SER A 28 -8.21 -16.07 4.00
CA SER A 28 -7.24 -16.73 3.11
C SER A 28 -6.23 -15.72 2.57
N LEU A 29 -6.69 -14.54 2.14
CA LEU A 29 -5.82 -13.46 1.68
C LEU A 29 -4.88 -12.96 2.78
N LYS A 30 -5.38 -12.83 4.01
CA LYS A 30 -4.56 -12.47 5.17
C LYS A 30 -3.46 -13.51 5.44
N GLN A 31 -3.78 -14.80 5.38
CA GLN A 31 -2.79 -15.86 5.57
C GLN A 31 -1.78 -15.91 4.40
N ALA A 32 -2.24 -15.71 3.16
CA ALA A 32 -1.37 -15.65 2.00
C ALA A 32 -0.36 -14.51 2.12
N LYS A 33 -0.81 -13.34 2.61
CA LYS A 33 0.07 -12.21 2.93
C LYS A 33 1.21 -12.60 3.85
N ASP A 34 0.87 -13.20 4.99
CA ASP A 34 1.86 -13.53 6.02
C ASP A 34 2.95 -14.46 5.46
N ILE A 35 2.61 -15.32 4.51
CA ILE A 35 3.57 -16.16 3.78
C ILE A 35 4.37 -15.33 2.75
N LEU A 36 3.69 -14.51 1.94
CA LEU A 36 4.31 -13.67 0.91
C LEU A 36 5.38 -12.72 1.44
N LEU A 37 5.25 -12.25 2.69
CA LEU A 37 6.23 -11.37 3.33
C LEU A 37 7.49 -12.10 3.81
N VAL A 38 7.48 -13.43 3.90
CA VAL A 38 8.57 -14.24 4.47
C VAL A 38 9.26 -15.11 3.41
N VAL A 39 8.58 -15.45 2.32
CA VAL A 39 9.19 -16.22 1.22
C VAL A 39 10.17 -15.39 0.42
N GLU A 40 11.07 -16.08 -0.29
CA GLU A 40 12.04 -15.43 -1.18
C GLU A 40 11.34 -14.58 -2.25
N PRO A 41 11.88 -13.40 -2.61
CA PRO A 41 11.27 -12.49 -3.57
C PRO A 41 10.95 -13.17 -4.93
N SER A 42 11.86 -14.04 -5.40
CA SER A 42 11.64 -14.82 -6.63
C SER A 42 10.38 -15.70 -6.57
N VAL A 43 10.12 -16.31 -5.42
CA VAL A 43 8.92 -17.14 -5.19
C VAL A 43 7.68 -16.28 -5.04
N ALA A 44 7.77 -15.14 -4.35
CA ALA A 44 6.65 -14.19 -4.24
C ALA A 44 6.20 -13.69 -5.62
N GLY A 45 7.17 -13.40 -6.52
CA GLY A 45 6.90 -12.96 -7.88
C GLY A 45 6.07 -13.96 -8.70
N GLU A 46 6.24 -15.26 -8.49
CA GLU A 46 5.44 -16.31 -9.16
C GLU A 46 3.97 -16.31 -8.73
N LEU A 47 3.66 -15.75 -7.55
CA LEU A 47 2.32 -15.73 -6.97
C LEU A 47 1.53 -14.46 -7.33
N PHE A 48 2.19 -13.43 -7.88
CA PHE A 48 1.55 -12.16 -8.23
C PHE A 48 0.42 -12.25 -9.25
N PRO A 49 0.44 -13.14 -10.27
CA PRO A 49 -0.71 -13.29 -11.16
C PRO A 49 -2.02 -13.53 -10.41
N TYR A 50 -1.99 -14.33 -9.34
CA TYR A 50 -3.16 -14.59 -8.50
C TYR A 50 -3.58 -13.39 -7.65
N LEU A 51 -2.64 -12.50 -7.30
CA LEU A 51 -2.96 -11.24 -6.64
C LEU A 51 -3.64 -10.26 -7.59
N VAL A 52 -3.19 -10.19 -8.83
CA VAL A 52 -3.77 -9.32 -9.87
C VAL A 52 -5.23 -9.72 -10.12
N GLU A 53 -5.56 -11.01 -10.12
CA GLU A 53 -6.93 -11.50 -10.31
C GLU A 53 -7.93 -10.92 -9.29
N LEU A 54 -7.50 -10.72 -8.04
CA LEU A 54 -8.34 -10.17 -6.97
C LEU A 54 -8.88 -8.77 -7.27
N GLN A 55 -8.24 -8.01 -8.18
CA GLN A 55 -8.72 -6.68 -8.58
C GLN A 55 -10.09 -6.76 -9.26
N SER A 56 -10.45 -7.92 -9.83
CA SER A 56 -11.72 -8.17 -10.52
C SER A 56 -12.79 -8.78 -9.61
N SER A 57 -12.50 -8.96 -8.32
CA SER A 57 -13.47 -9.49 -7.37
C SER A 57 -14.70 -8.58 -7.30
N PRO A 58 -15.93 -9.15 -7.29
CA PRO A 58 -17.15 -8.34 -7.15
C PRO A 58 -17.23 -7.67 -5.77
N GLU A 59 -16.59 -8.24 -4.75
CA GLU A 59 -16.63 -7.74 -3.38
C GLU A 59 -15.61 -6.61 -3.16
N SER A 60 -16.09 -5.39 -2.91
CA SER A 60 -15.20 -4.23 -2.72
C SER A 60 -14.28 -4.36 -1.51
N LEU A 61 -14.66 -5.16 -0.50
CA LEU A 61 -13.80 -5.47 0.65
C LEU A 61 -12.57 -6.30 0.24
N VAL A 62 -12.69 -7.20 -0.74
CA VAL A 62 -11.54 -7.97 -1.25
C VAL A 62 -10.61 -7.04 -2.03
N ARG A 63 -11.16 -6.15 -2.87
CA ARG A 63 -10.35 -5.17 -3.61
C ARG A 63 -9.64 -4.18 -2.67
N LYS A 64 -10.27 -3.78 -1.56
CA LYS A 64 -9.62 -2.98 -0.49
C LYS A 64 -8.49 -3.75 0.17
N ALA A 65 -8.69 -5.02 0.50
CA ALA A 65 -7.68 -5.88 1.10
C ALA A 65 -6.49 -6.12 0.15
N LEU A 66 -6.73 -6.21 -1.16
CA LEU A 66 -5.68 -6.25 -2.17
C LEU A 66 -4.81 -4.99 -2.14
N ILE A 67 -5.40 -3.80 -2.03
CA ILE A 67 -4.63 -2.56 -1.93
C ILE A 67 -3.77 -2.53 -0.66
N GLU A 68 -4.31 -2.99 0.47
CA GLU A 68 -3.53 -3.11 1.73
C GLU A 68 -2.34 -4.04 1.58
N LEU A 69 -2.55 -5.18 0.91
CA LEU A 69 -1.48 -6.12 0.59
C LEU A 69 -0.40 -5.46 -0.28
N ILE A 70 -0.79 -4.72 -1.32
CA ILE A 70 0.13 -4.03 -2.23
C ILE A 70 0.95 -2.99 -1.47
N ASP A 71 0.34 -2.22 -0.57
CA ASP A 71 1.06 -1.25 0.29
C ASP A 71 2.14 -1.94 1.13
N GLU A 72 1.81 -3.07 1.76
CA GLU A 72 2.74 -3.81 2.61
C GLU A 72 3.89 -4.46 1.81
N ILE A 73 3.56 -5.11 0.68
CA ILE A 73 4.58 -5.72 -0.20
C ILE A 73 5.47 -4.64 -0.81
N GLY A 74 4.87 -3.54 -1.29
CA GLY A 74 5.58 -2.40 -1.86
C GLY A 74 6.63 -1.85 -0.90
N LEU A 75 6.27 -1.71 0.38
CA LEU A 75 7.19 -1.28 1.43
C LEU A 75 8.34 -2.25 1.72
N GLN A 76 8.18 -3.56 1.51
CA GLN A 76 9.21 -4.55 1.85
C GLN A 76 10.08 -4.97 0.66
N ALA A 77 9.52 -5.00 -0.55
CA ALA A 77 10.18 -5.52 -1.75
C ALA A 77 9.95 -4.59 -2.94
N MET A 78 10.68 -3.47 -3.00
CA MET A 78 10.54 -2.44 -4.05
C MET A 78 10.80 -2.99 -5.46
N GLU A 79 11.64 -4.01 -5.63
CA GLU A 79 11.88 -4.65 -6.94
C GLU A 79 10.60 -5.24 -7.56
N HIS A 80 9.63 -5.58 -6.71
CA HIS A 80 8.35 -6.15 -7.09
C HIS A 80 7.22 -5.12 -7.19
N SER A 81 7.45 -3.92 -6.66
CA SER A 81 6.46 -2.83 -6.63
C SER A 81 5.97 -2.43 -8.01
N VAL A 82 6.82 -2.48 -9.03
CA VAL A 82 6.50 -2.08 -10.42
C VAL A 82 5.42 -2.96 -11.02
N MET A 83 5.38 -4.25 -10.65
CA MET A 83 4.36 -5.20 -11.13
C MET A 83 2.98 -4.93 -10.54
N LEU A 84 2.90 -4.20 -9.42
CA LEU A 84 1.66 -3.90 -8.70
C LEU A 84 1.09 -2.52 -9.06
N ILE A 85 1.88 -1.63 -9.66
CA ILE A 85 1.41 -0.32 -10.15
C ILE A 85 0.24 -0.45 -11.14
N PRO A 86 0.25 -1.37 -12.14
CA PRO A 86 -0.89 -1.55 -13.02
C PRO A 86 -2.19 -1.90 -12.29
N VAL A 87 -2.11 -2.65 -11.18
CA VAL A 87 -3.27 -2.99 -10.35
C VAL A 87 -3.85 -1.74 -9.71
N LEU A 88 -3.01 -0.92 -9.08
CA LEU A 88 -3.45 0.35 -8.49
C LEU A 88 -4.08 1.28 -9.53
N LEU A 89 -3.47 1.40 -10.72
CA LEU A 89 -4.01 2.20 -11.82
C LEU A 89 -5.38 1.69 -12.29
N SER A 90 -5.60 0.38 -12.32
CA SER A 90 -6.90 -0.19 -12.67
C SER A 90 -7.95 0.17 -11.62
N LEU A 91 -7.59 0.06 -10.34
CA LEU A 91 -8.47 0.35 -9.20
C LEU A 91 -8.72 1.85 -9.00
N LEU A 92 -7.99 2.75 -9.65
CA LEU A 92 -8.36 4.18 -9.68
C LEU A 92 -9.71 4.44 -10.36
N LYS A 93 -10.14 3.52 -11.23
CA LYS A 93 -11.40 3.59 -11.98
C LYS A 93 -12.50 2.72 -11.37
N ASP A 94 -12.32 2.30 -10.12
CA ASP A 94 -13.26 1.43 -9.43
C ASP A 94 -14.60 2.14 -9.17
N ASP A 95 -15.69 1.40 -9.31
CA ASP A 95 -17.05 1.90 -9.05
C ASP A 95 -17.28 2.21 -7.56
N ASP A 96 -16.58 1.52 -6.64
CA ASP A 96 -16.58 1.85 -5.22
C ASP A 96 -15.57 2.97 -4.96
N PHE A 97 -16.08 4.18 -4.73
CA PHE A 97 -15.29 5.37 -4.41
C PHE A 97 -14.25 5.15 -3.31
N VAL A 98 -14.54 4.31 -2.31
CA VAL A 98 -13.60 4.01 -1.22
C VAL A 98 -12.42 3.18 -1.73
N VAL A 99 -12.64 2.26 -2.67
CA VAL A 99 -11.55 1.53 -3.35
C VAL A 99 -10.70 2.50 -4.15
N ALA A 100 -11.31 3.30 -5.03
CA ALA A 100 -10.60 4.27 -5.87
C ALA A 100 -9.78 5.27 -5.04
N ARG A 101 -10.38 5.83 -3.99
CA ARG A 101 -9.69 6.74 -3.06
C ARG A 101 -8.51 6.04 -2.37
N LYS A 102 -8.66 4.78 -1.96
CA LYS A 102 -7.59 4.03 -1.32
C LYS A 102 -6.43 3.75 -2.29
N SER A 103 -6.72 3.48 -3.56
CA SER A 103 -5.70 3.32 -4.60
C SER A 103 -4.88 4.59 -4.84
N VAL A 104 -5.50 5.78 -4.78
CA VAL A 104 -4.77 7.06 -4.84
C VAL A 104 -3.79 7.20 -3.68
N ILE A 105 -4.24 6.91 -2.46
CA ILE A 105 -3.42 7.02 -1.25
C ILE A 105 -2.23 6.05 -1.33
N SER A 106 -2.51 4.78 -1.62
CA SER A 106 -1.50 3.73 -1.76
C SER A 106 -0.49 4.04 -2.87
N GLY A 107 -0.97 4.41 -4.06
CA GLY A 107 -0.11 4.76 -5.19
C GLY A 107 0.78 5.98 -4.93
N THR A 108 0.27 6.99 -4.22
CA THR A 108 1.07 8.16 -3.81
C THR A 108 2.18 7.74 -2.86
N HIS A 109 1.85 6.91 -1.87
CA HIS A 109 2.81 6.42 -0.90
C HIS A 109 3.92 5.59 -1.58
N MET A 110 3.56 4.64 -2.43
CA MET A 110 4.53 3.85 -3.21
C MET A 110 5.41 4.74 -4.10
N PHE A 111 4.83 5.71 -4.80
CA PHE A 111 5.58 6.61 -5.67
C PHE A 111 6.61 7.43 -4.88
N CYS A 112 6.22 8.00 -3.73
CA CYS A 112 7.14 8.70 -2.84
C CYS A 112 8.28 7.79 -2.37
N SER A 113 7.96 6.57 -1.92
CA SER A 113 8.99 5.61 -1.46
C SER A 113 9.99 5.24 -2.56
N VAL A 114 9.53 5.05 -3.80
CA VAL A 114 10.41 4.78 -4.95
C VAL A 114 11.33 5.98 -5.23
N LEU A 115 10.82 7.21 -5.22
CA LEU A 115 11.65 8.40 -5.41
C LEU A 115 12.69 8.56 -4.31
N GLU A 116 12.32 8.36 -3.04
CA GLU A 116 13.24 8.39 -1.92
C GLU A 116 14.36 7.36 -2.10
N GLU A 117 14.04 6.12 -2.44
CA GLU A 117 15.01 5.06 -2.70
C GLU A 117 15.97 5.43 -3.84
N LEU A 118 15.46 5.95 -4.96
CA LEU A 118 16.29 6.40 -6.09
C LEU A 118 17.26 7.53 -5.69
N THR A 119 16.86 8.41 -4.77
CA THR A 119 17.76 9.46 -4.25
C THR A 119 18.83 8.91 -3.30
N LEU A 120 18.51 7.89 -2.50
CA LEU A 120 19.46 7.22 -1.61
C LEU A 120 20.50 6.41 -2.39
N GLN A 121 20.08 5.71 -3.44
CA GLN A 121 20.97 4.93 -4.31
C GLN A 121 22.04 5.79 -5.00
N ARG A 122 21.76 7.06 -5.29
CA ARG A 122 22.78 8.00 -5.79
C ARG A 122 23.85 8.36 -4.77
N SER A 123 23.58 8.18 -3.48
CA SER A 123 24.50 8.53 -2.39
C SER A 123 25.36 7.34 -1.93
N THR A 124 24.98 6.10 -2.30
CA THR A 124 25.61 4.86 -1.82
C THR A 124 26.36 4.12 -2.93
N SER A 125 27.14 4.84 -3.74
CA SER A 125 28.07 4.22 -4.69
C SER A 125 29.10 3.27 -4.03
N HIS A 126 29.17 3.14 -2.70
CA HIS A 126 29.87 2.05 -1.99
C HIS A 126 29.26 1.80 -0.59
N ARG A 127 28.37 0.79 -0.44
CA ARG A 127 28.18 -0.15 0.71
C ARG A 127 26.70 -0.54 0.97
N PRO A 128 26.45 -1.76 1.50
CA PRO A 128 25.16 -2.44 1.37
C PRO A 128 24.13 -2.04 2.44
N PHE A 129 22.88 -2.21 2.01
CA PHE A 129 21.58 -2.14 2.69
C PHE A 129 21.61 -2.27 4.23
N LEU A 130 21.52 -1.14 4.92
CA LEU A 130 21.01 -1.06 6.29
C LEU A 130 19.99 0.08 6.35
N ARG A 131 18.71 -0.30 6.35
CA ARG A 131 17.56 0.60 6.41
C ARG A 131 17.50 1.29 7.78
N PRO A 132 17.25 2.61 7.89
CA PRO A 132 16.96 3.24 9.17
C PRO A 132 15.54 2.89 9.67
N PRO A 133 15.28 2.97 10.98
CA PRO A 133 13.97 2.65 11.55
C PRO A 133 12.92 3.69 11.15
N HIS A 134 11.70 3.20 10.90
CA HIS A 134 10.51 3.98 10.55
C HIS A 134 10.34 5.20 11.45
N VAL A 135 10.41 6.40 10.86
CA VAL A 135 9.87 7.61 11.47
C VAL A 135 8.44 7.73 11.00
N SER A 136 7.49 7.45 11.89
CA SER A 136 6.06 7.66 11.66
C SER A 136 5.84 9.12 11.23
N LEU A 137 5.36 9.31 10.01
CA LEU A 137 5.11 10.62 9.38
C LEU A 137 3.96 11.42 10.04
N THR A 138 3.48 10.99 11.20
CA THR A 138 2.38 11.62 11.94
C THR A 138 2.83 12.74 12.89
N GLN A 139 4.14 13.01 13.03
CA GLN A 139 4.65 13.92 14.05
C GLN A 139 5.37 15.17 13.53
N ARG A 140 5.05 15.62 12.30
CA ARG A 140 5.69 16.81 11.71
C ARG A 140 4.75 17.96 11.38
N PHE A 141 3.69 18.17 12.15
CA PHE A 141 2.97 19.45 12.20
C PHE A 141 2.36 19.68 13.59
N ALA A 142 3.21 19.88 14.60
CA ALA A 142 2.80 20.51 15.85
C ALA A 142 3.28 21.98 15.82
N PRO A 143 2.39 22.99 15.86
CA PRO A 143 2.82 24.36 16.01
C PRO A 143 3.32 24.55 17.45
N GLN A 144 4.58 24.96 17.60
CA GLN A 144 5.14 25.39 18.88
C GLN A 144 4.43 26.67 19.34
N ILE A 145 3.41 26.54 20.20
CA ILE A 145 2.82 27.68 20.88
C ILE A 145 3.63 27.94 22.16
N GLY A 146 4.62 28.84 22.03
CA GLY A 146 5.21 29.54 23.16
C GLY A 146 4.25 30.62 23.65
N GLY A 147 3.94 30.61 24.95
CA GLY A 147 3.02 31.56 25.56
C GLY A 147 3.53 33.00 25.57
N ARG A 148 2.69 33.94 25.13
CA ARG A 148 2.60 35.26 25.75
C ARG A 148 1.22 35.86 25.49
N SER A 149 0.55 36.20 26.59
CA SER A 149 -0.75 36.82 26.67
C SER A 149 -0.72 38.24 26.11
N THR A 150 -1.60 38.55 25.15
CA THR A 150 -2.28 39.84 25.00
C THR A 150 -3.47 39.69 24.05
N SER A 151 -4.66 40.00 24.56
CA SER A 151 -5.82 40.61 23.87
C SER A 151 -5.62 40.94 22.39
N THR A 152 -6.47 40.41 21.51
CA THR A 152 -7.31 41.11 20.50
C THR A 152 -7.99 40.05 19.59
N GLN A 153 -9.25 40.27 19.21
CA GLN A 153 -10.11 39.35 18.45
C GLN A 153 -9.52 38.86 17.10
N PRO A 154 -9.92 37.66 16.60
CA PRO A 154 -9.68 37.30 15.21
C PRO A 154 -10.97 37.39 14.38
N SER A 155 -10.97 38.34 13.45
CA SER A 155 -11.77 38.32 12.23
C SER A 155 -11.22 37.27 11.25
N THR A 156 -12.16 36.53 10.65
CA THR A 156 -12.17 35.88 9.34
C THR A 156 -10.84 35.75 8.58
N VAL A 157 -10.23 34.56 8.58
CA VAL A 157 -9.70 33.89 7.36
C VAL A 157 -9.75 32.38 7.60
N SER A 158 -10.87 31.75 7.26
CA SER A 158 -10.94 30.29 7.11
C SER A 158 -10.27 29.95 5.78
N ALA A 159 -9.10 29.30 5.86
CA ALA A 159 -8.40 28.76 4.70
C ALA A 159 -9.23 27.61 4.11
N HIS A 160 -10.07 27.96 3.15
CA HIS A 160 -10.64 27.05 2.16
C HIS A 160 -9.48 26.42 1.36
N LEU A 161 -9.08 25.19 1.68
CA LEU A 161 -8.44 24.31 0.68
C LEU A 161 -9.52 23.36 0.15
N CYS A 162 -10.34 23.93 -0.73
CA CYS A 162 -11.27 23.19 -1.57
C CYS A 162 -10.47 22.61 -2.74
N LEU A 163 -9.99 21.37 -2.58
CA LEU A 163 -9.50 20.58 -3.72
C LEU A 163 -10.72 20.04 -4.48
N SER A 164 -11.28 20.91 -5.32
CA SER A 164 -12.19 20.52 -6.40
C SER A 164 -11.35 19.89 -7.52
N LEU A 165 -11.38 18.56 -7.62
CA LEU A 165 -11.13 17.90 -8.90
C LEU A 165 -12.49 17.63 -9.55
N HIS A 166 -12.87 18.51 -10.46
CA HIS A 166 -13.80 18.22 -11.55
C HIS A 166 -12.97 18.07 -12.82
N VAL A 167 -12.76 16.83 -13.27
CA VAL A 167 -12.85 16.39 -14.67
C VAL A 167 -13.35 14.96 -14.64
#